data_AF-A0A2H3CP84-F1
#
_entry.id   AF-A0A2H3CP84-F1
#
_cell.length_a   1.000
_cell.length_b   1.000
_cell.length_c   1.000
_cell.angle_alpha   90.00
_cell.angle_beta   90.00
_cell.angle_gamma   90.00
#
_symmetry.space_group_name_H-M   'P 1'
#
loop_
_entity.id
_entity.type
_entity.pdbx_description
1 polymer ?
#
loop_
_entity_poly.entity_id
_entity_poly.type
_entity_poly.pdbx_seq_one_letter_code
_entity_poly.pdbx_strand_id
1 'polypeptide(L)'
;MPNSDSDSCASSTTSTSDSLSRPSSNTSASSAASQEHPIAVEWAKWEDRLYENVPPMPDNLFDCSVDEATCEGRQDAYRAKTAAARKDVLQEYKKWWADNHEEISKLINSREPNEGPDC
;
A
#
# COMPACT_ATOMS: atom_id res chain seq x y z
N MET A 1 17.51 6.80 82.09
CA MET A 1 16.20 7.23 82.64
C MET A 1 15.12 6.50 81.85
N PRO A 2 14.27 5.69 82.50
CA PRO A 2 13.20 4.95 81.87
C PRO A 2 11.94 5.83 81.75
N ASN A 3 11.07 5.54 80.79
CA ASN A 3 9.63 5.84 80.78
C ASN A 3 9.04 4.84 79.79
N SER A 4 8.43 3.76 80.25
CA SER A 4 7.06 3.60 80.75
C SER A 4 6.07 3.24 79.64
N ASP A 5 5.40 2.14 79.94
CA ASP A 5 4.55 1.27 79.14
C ASP A 5 3.30 1.94 78.55
N SER A 6 2.77 1.36 77.47
CA SER A 6 1.32 1.25 77.24
C SER A 6 1.04 0.23 76.15
N ASP A 7 0.55 -0.95 76.55
CA ASP A 7 -0.14 -1.91 75.70
C ASP A 7 -1.49 -1.36 75.25
N SER A 8 -1.87 -1.55 73.98
CA SER A 8 -3.27 -1.74 73.60
C SER A 8 -3.36 -2.37 72.22
N CYS A 9 -3.70 -3.66 72.22
CA CYS A 9 -4.14 -4.39 71.05
C CYS A 9 -5.55 -3.93 70.67
N ALA A 10 -5.72 -3.49 69.42
CA ALA A 10 -7.01 -3.50 68.75
C ALA A 10 -6.81 -3.95 67.30
N SER A 11 -7.13 -5.20 67.02
CA SER A 11 -7.33 -5.68 65.65
C SER A 11 -8.67 -5.16 65.14
N SER A 12 -8.69 -4.57 63.94
CA SER A 12 -9.64 -4.96 62.89
C SER A 12 -9.31 -4.31 61.54
N THR A 13 -9.30 -5.21 60.56
CA THR A 13 -9.39 -5.10 59.11
C THR A 13 -10.09 -3.87 58.54
N THR A 14 -9.60 -3.34 57.40
CA THR A 14 -10.34 -3.33 56.11
C THR A 14 -9.53 -2.70 54.98
N SER A 15 -9.63 -3.35 53.82
CA SER A 15 -9.72 -2.76 52.48
C SER A 15 -8.56 -1.96 51.86
N THR A 16 -7.87 -2.68 50.96
CA THR A 16 -7.73 -2.37 49.52
C THR A 16 -7.15 -1.01 49.12
N SER A 17 -5.94 -1.04 48.55
CA SER A 17 -5.72 -0.76 47.13
C SER A 17 -4.23 -0.89 46.83
N ASP A 18 -3.87 -1.99 46.17
CA ASP A 18 -2.62 -2.13 45.44
C ASP A 18 -2.52 -1.01 44.40
N SER A 19 -1.75 0.03 44.69
CA SER A 19 -1.32 0.97 43.66
C SER A 19 -0.14 0.33 42.92
N LEU A 20 -0.48 -0.61 42.03
CA LEU A 20 0.45 -1.08 41.01
C LEU A 20 0.88 0.12 40.19
N SER A 21 2.10 0.56 40.43
CA SER A 21 2.79 1.55 39.61
C SER A 21 2.79 1.04 38.18
N ARG A 22 2.01 1.71 37.34
CA ARG A 22 1.95 1.50 35.89
C ARG A 22 3.38 1.42 35.34
N PRO A 23 3.81 0.32 34.71
CA PRO A 23 5.00 0.37 33.89
C PRO A 23 4.70 1.35 32.76
N SER A 24 5.50 2.41 32.65
CA SER A 24 5.48 3.28 31.47
C SER A 24 5.79 2.42 30.26
N SER A 25 4.73 2.02 29.55
CA SER A 25 4.84 1.57 28.19
C SER A 25 5.40 2.74 27.41
N ASN A 26 6.72 2.78 27.26
CA ASN A 26 7.34 3.42 26.12
C ASN A 26 6.94 2.58 24.91
N THR A 27 5.69 2.73 24.49
CA THR A 27 5.28 2.45 23.13
C THR A 27 6.03 3.47 22.31
N SER A 28 7.27 3.12 21.96
CA SER A 28 7.88 3.63 20.75
C SER A 28 6.86 3.30 19.68
N ALA A 29 6.04 4.30 19.35
CA ALA A 29 5.40 4.36 18.06
C ALA A 29 6.58 4.31 17.08
N SER A 30 6.94 3.08 16.70
CA SER A 30 7.64 2.86 15.46
C SER A 30 6.71 3.51 14.46
N SER A 31 7.06 4.75 14.09
CA SER A 31 6.42 5.44 12.99
C SER A 31 6.71 4.51 11.83
N ALA A 32 5.75 3.63 11.57
CA ALA A 32 5.82 2.66 10.51
C ALA A 32 5.91 3.54 9.27
N ALA A 33 7.15 3.75 8.80
CA ALA A 33 7.37 4.10 7.41
C ALA A 33 6.47 3.14 6.66
N SER A 34 5.41 3.67 6.03
CA SER A 34 4.40 2.87 5.35
C SER A 34 5.15 1.88 4.50
N GLN A 35 5.22 0.63 4.97
CA GLN A 35 6.15 -0.35 4.42
C GLN A 35 5.52 -0.77 3.11
N GLU A 36 5.94 -0.12 2.03
CA GLU A 36 5.36 -0.32 0.72
C GLU A 36 5.48 -1.81 0.38
N HIS A 37 4.33 -2.44 0.11
CA HIS A 37 4.27 -3.89 -0.11
C HIS A 37 5.22 -4.24 -1.27
N PRO A 38 6.10 -5.27 -1.13
CA PRO A 38 7.04 -5.63 -2.18
C PRO A 38 6.39 -5.86 -3.55
N ILE A 39 5.18 -6.40 -3.56
CA ILE A 39 4.40 -6.62 -4.80
C ILE A 39 3.92 -5.31 -5.42
N ALA A 40 3.65 -4.26 -4.64
CA ALA A 40 3.28 -2.93 -5.14
C ALA A 40 4.47 -2.25 -5.84
N VAL A 41 5.67 -2.38 -5.26
CA VAL A 41 6.91 -1.85 -5.86
C VAL A 41 7.21 -2.52 -7.20
N GLU A 42 7.06 -3.86 -7.27
CA GLU A 42 7.26 -4.59 -8.51
C GLU A 42 6.18 -4.28 -9.56
N TRP A 43 4.93 -4.08 -9.13
CA TRP A 43 3.86 -3.60 -10.01
C TRP A 43 4.25 -2.25 -10.64
N ALA A 44 4.67 -1.25 -9.85
CA ALA A 44 5.07 0.05 -10.38
C ALA A 44 6.18 -0.06 -11.44
N LYS A 45 7.18 -0.92 -11.21
CA LYS A 45 8.24 -1.19 -12.22
C LYS A 45 7.70 -1.78 -13.50
N TRP A 46 6.66 -2.61 -13.44
CA TRP A 46 6.02 -3.15 -14.64
C TRP A 46 5.27 -2.08 -15.42
N GLU A 47 4.59 -1.15 -14.74
CA GLU A 47 3.95 0.00 -15.38
C GLU A 47 4.98 0.88 -16.09
N ASP A 48 6.10 1.18 -15.44
CA ASP A 48 7.21 1.94 -16.04
C ASP A 48 7.74 1.24 -17.30
N ARG A 49 8.04 -0.06 -17.22
CA ARG A 49 8.50 -0.84 -18.38
C ARG A 49 7.49 -0.81 -19.53
N LEU A 50 6.19 -0.91 -19.24
CA LEU A 50 5.15 -0.85 -20.26
C LEU A 50 5.08 0.53 -20.92
N TYR A 51 5.33 1.60 -20.16
CA TYR A 51 5.37 2.97 -20.66
C TYR A 51 6.63 3.26 -21.49
N GLU A 52 7.80 2.82 -21.03
CA GLU A 52 9.08 2.99 -21.74
C GLU A 52 9.09 2.33 -23.12
N ASN A 53 8.30 1.27 -23.31
CA ASN A 53 8.18 0.57 -24.59
C ASN A 53 7.11 1.18 -25.53
N VAL A 54 6.47 2.29 -25.14
CA VAL A 54 5.59 3.05 -26.05
C VAL A 54 6.46 3.86 -27.00
N PRO A 55 6.31 3.70 -28.34
CA PRO A 55 7.01 4.53 -29.30
C PRO A 55 6.65 6.02 -29.11
N PRO A 56 7.53 6.96 -29.47
CA PRO A 56 7.19 8.37 -29.46
C PRO A 56 5.97 8.65 -30.35
N MET A 57 5.04 9.45 -29.84
CA MET A 57 3.87 9.89 -30.58
C MET A 57 4.31 10.81 -31.74
N PRO A 58 3.96 10.51 -32.99
CA PRO A 58 4.33 11.37 -34.11
C PRO A 58 3.51 12.66 -34.11
N ASP A 59 4.14 13.79 -34.48
CA ASP A 59 3.52 15.13 -34.43
C ASP A 59 2.27 15.25 -35.32
N ASN A 60 2.20 14.44 -36.37
CA ASN A 60 1.13 14.46 -37.37
C ASN A 60 0.02 13.43 -37.12
N LEU A 61 0.01 12.80 -35.94
CA LEU A 61 -0.93 11.73 -35.60
C LEU A 61 -2.39 12.19 -35.62
N PHE A 62 -2.63 13.44 -35.20
CA PHE A 62 -3.94 14.09 -35.13
C PHE A 62 -4.01 15.33 -36.02
N ASP A 63 -3.23 15.33 -37.10
CA ASP A 63 -3.22 16.41 -38.07
C ASP A 63 -4.59 16.50 -38.76
N CYS A 64 -5.40 17.50 -38.39
CA CYS A 64 -6.72 17.73 -38.96
C CYS A 64 -6.68 18.39 -40.35
N SER A 65 -5.50 18.71 -40.89
CA SER A 65 -5.36 19.29 -42.23
C SER A 65 -5.43 18.27 -43.35
N VAL A 66 -5.25 16.98 -43.04
CA VAL A 66 -5.41 15.87 -43.99
C VAL A 66 -6.83 15.33 -43.98
N ASP A 67 -7.16 14.53 -45.00
CA ASP A 67 -8.43 13.82 -45.04
C ASP A 67 -8.56 12.81 -43.89
N GLU A 68 -9.80 12.49 -43.52
CA GLU A 68 -10.13 11.62 -42.40
C GLU A 68 -9.51 10.23 -42.53
N ALA A 69 -9.51 9.65 -43.75
CA ALA A 69 -8.96 8.32 -43.99
C ALA A 69 -7.43 8.30 -43.78
N THR A 70 -6.73 9.36 -44.22
CA THR A 70 -5.30 9.51 -43.94
C THR A 70 -5.02 9.68 -42.44
N CYS A 71 -5.84 10.46 -41.73
CA CYS A 71 -5.71 10.62 -40.27
C CYS A 71 -5.92 9.28 -39.55
N GLU A 72 -6.98 8.54 -39.88
CA GLU A 72 -7.28 7.23 -39.30
C GLU A 72 -6.15 6.22 -39.59
N GLY A 73 -5.65 6.18 -40.83
CA GLY A 73 -4.53 5.32 -41.21
C GLY A 73 -3.25 5.59 -40.41
N ARG A 74 -2.97 6.86 -40.08
CA ARG A 74 -1.84 7.22 -39.19
C ARG A 74 -2.06 6.72 -37.77
N GLN A 75 -3.27 6.88 -37.24
CA GLN A 75 -3.62 6.40 -35.91
C GLN A 75 -3.51 4.87 -35.81
N ASP A 76 -4.02 4.14 -36.80
CA ASP A 76 -3.90 2.69 -36.87
C ASP A 76 -2.46 2.22 -36.96
N ALA A 77 -1.67 2.85 -37.83
CA ALA A 77 -0.25 2.54 -37.94
C ALA A 77 0.48 2.74 -36.61
N TYR A 78 0.18 3.82 -35.89
CA TYR A 78 0.76 4.08 -34.57
C TYR A 78 0.27 3.09 -33.50
N ARG A 79 -1.02 2.74 -33.49
CA ARG A 79 -1.58 1.70 -32.61
C ARG A 79 -0.89 0.36 -32.84
N ALA A 80 -0.74 -0.05 -34.10
CA ALA A 80 -0.05 -1.30 -34.48
C ALA A 80 1.42 -1.29 -34.06
N LYS A 81 2.14 -0.18 -34.31
CA LYS A 81 3.53 -0.02 -33.88
C LYS A 81 3.66 -0.13 -32.36
N THR A 82 2.76 0.50 -31.62
CA THR A 82 2.75 0.48 -30.16
C THR A 82 2.41 -0.92 -29.61
N ALA A 83 1.48 -1.63 -30.25
CA ALA A 83 1.14 -3.01 -29.89
C ALA A 83 2.32 -3.96 -30.14
N ALA A 84 3.02 -3.80 -31.26
CA ALA A 84 4.21 -4.58 -31.58
C ALA A 84 5.35 -4.31 -30.58
N ALA A 85 5.63 -3.04 -30.29
CA ALA A 85 6.70 -2.64 -29.37
C ALA A 85 6.48 -3.15 -27.93
N ARG A 86 5.24 -3.16 -27.45
CA ARG A 86 4.91 -3.62 -26.09
C ARG A 86 4.63 -5.12 -25.99
N LYS A 87 4.60 -5.86 -27.11
CA LYS A 87 4.13 -7.25 -27.16
C LYS A 87 4.83 -8.14 -26.14
N ASP A 88 6.16 -8.13 -26.14
CA ASP A 88 6.96 -9.04 -25.31
C ASP A 88 6.85 -8.66 -23.83
N VAL A 89 6.90 -7.35 -23.51
CA VAL A 89 6.74 -6.85 -22.14
C VAL A 89 5.34 -7.15 -21.59
N LEU A 90 4.30 -7.02 -22.41
CA LEU A 90 2.93 -7.41 -22.03
C LEU A 90 2.81 -8.90 -21.75
N GLN A 91 3.51 -9.74 -22.50
CA GLN A 91 3.50 -11.18 -22.28
C GLN A 91 4.17 -11.53 -20.94
N GLU A 92 5.33 -10.96 -20.66
CA GLU A 92 6.02 -11.18 -19.39
C GLU A 92 5.25 -10.60 -18.20
N TYR A 93 4.64 -9.42 -18.36
CA TYR A 93 3.76 -8.83 -17.34
C TYR A 93 2.58 -9.74 -17.02
N LYS A 94 1.91 -10.30 -18.04
CA LYS A 94 0.79 -11.24 -17.84
C LYS A 94 1.22 -12.50 -17.09
N LYS A 95 2.42 -13.01 -17.40
CA LYS A 95 2.99 -14.16 -16.70
C LYS A 95 3.27 -13.82 -15.24
N TRP A 96 3.97 -12.71 -14.99
CA TRP A 96 4.23 -12.22 -13.64
C TRP A 96 2.93 -12.01 -12.85
N TRP A 97 1.91 -11.42 -13.47
CA TRP A 97 0.60 -11.20 -12.84
C TRP A 97 -0.04 -12.53 -12.42
N ALA A 98 -0.03 -13.53 -13.30
CA ALA A 98 -0.56 -14.86 -13.00
C ALA A 98 0.21 -15.55 -11.87
N ASP A 99 1.54 -15.48 -11.90
CA ASP A 99 2.42 -16.08 -10.89
C ASP A 99 2.27 -15.42 -9.51
N ASN A 100 1.81 -14.16 -9.45
CA ASN A 100 1.67 -13.38 -8.23
C ASN A 100 0.20 -13.07 -7.86
N HIS A 101 -0.77 -13.75 -8.48
CA HIS A 101 -2.20 -13.42 -8.35
C HIS A 101 -2.68 -13.39 -6.88
N GLU A 102 -2.23 -14.32 -6.04
CA GLU A 102 -2.62 -14.37 -4.63
C GLU A 102 -2.13 -13.14 -3.84
N GLU A 103 -0.86 -12.76 -4.02
CA GLU A 103 -0.27 -11.60 -3.34
C GLU A 103 -0.86 -10.29 -3.84
N ILE A 104 -1.13 -10.19 -5.15
CA ILE A 104 -1.83 -9.06 -5.75
C ILE A 104 -3.26 -8.96 -5.18
N SER A 105 -3.97 -10.08 -5.05
CA SER A 105 -5.32 -10.12 -4.48
C SER A 105 -5.31 -9.67 -3.01
N LYS A 106 -4.36 -10.14 -2.21
CA LYS A 106 -4.18 -9.70 -0.81
C LYS A 106 -3.93 -8.20 -0.74
N LEU A 107 -3.07 -7.66 -1.60
CA LEU A 107 -2.80 -6.23 -1.66
C LEU A 107 -4.08 -5.44 -1.99
N ILE A 108 -4.82 -5.85 -3.02
CA ILE A 108 -6.06 -5.17 -3.44
C ILE A 108 -7.10 -5.20 -2.32
N ASN A 109 -7.31 -6.37 -1.71
CA ASN A 109 -8.29 -6.54 -0.63
C ASN A 109 -7.87 -5.85 0.67
N SER A 110 -6.57 -5.69 0.93
CA SER A 110 -6.08 -4.93 2.09
C SER A 110 -6.37 -3.43 2.01
N ARG A 111 -6.74 -2.93 0.81
CA ARG A 111 -7.01 -1.52 0.55
C ARG A 111 -8.50 -1.17 0.67
N GLU A 112 -9.40 -2.14 0.83
CA GLU A 112 -10.81 -1.82 1.08
C GLU A 112 -10.96 -1.15 2.46
N PRO A 113 -11.64 0.01 2.54
CA PRO A 113 -11.89 0.66 3.82
C PRO A 113 -12.87 -0.20 4.62
N ASN A 114 -12.41 -0.64 5.80
CA ASN A 114 -13.26 -1.14 6.88
C ASN A 114 -14.46 -0.19 7.01
N GLU A 115 -15.67 -0.74 6.97
CA GLU A 115 -16.94 -0.01 7.01
C GLU A 115 -16.91 1.14 8.02
N GLY A 116 -17.47 2.28 7.61
CA GLY A 116 -17.63 3.45 8.48
C GLY A 116 -18.39 3.09 9.76
N PRO A 117 -18.23 3.89 10.83
CA PRO A 117 -18.78 3.54 12.13
C PRO A 117 -20.28 3.28 12.04
N ASP A 118 -20.71 2.09 12.47
CA ASP A 118 -22.12 1.76 12.67
C ASP A 118 -22.76 2.87 13.51
N CYS A 119 -23.76 3.53 12.92
CA CYS A 119 -24.53 4.60 13.55
C CYS A 119 -25.67 4.00 14.39
#